data_AF-A0A3M1APC7-F1
#
_entry.id   AF-A0A3M1APC7-F1
#
_cell.length_a   1.000
_cell.length_b   1.000
_cell.length_c   1.000
_cell.angle_alpha   90.00
_cell.angle_beta   90.00
_cell.angle_gamma   90.00
#
_symmetry.space_group_name_H-M   'P 1'
#
loop_
_entity.id
_entity.type
_entity.pdbx_description
1 polymer ?
#
loop_
_entity_poly.entity_id
_entity_poly.type
_entity_poly.pdbx_seq_one_letter_code
_entity_poly.pdbx_strand_id
1 'polypeptide(L)' 'DPLQMYLADVFTATVNLAGLPAISVPCGFSSAGLPIGMQLIAPAFHESSLLEIAHDFEEVTDFSQRKPPL' A
#
# COMPACT_ATOMS: atom_id res chain seq x y z
N ASP A 1 -12.23 7.88 20.47
CA ASP A 1 -10.98 8.54 20.86
C ASP A 1 -10.46 9.29 19.64
N PRO A 2 -10.36 10.63 19.68
CA PRO A 2 -9.93 11.44 18.53
C PRO A 2 -8.48 11.18 18.10
N LEU A 3 -7.59 10.74 18.99
CA LEU A 3 -6.20 10.42 18.61
C LEU A 3 -6.13 9.17 17.72
N GLN A 4 -6.93 8.15 18.02
CA GLN A 4 -7.03 6.95 17.19
C GLN A 4 -7.48 7.25 15.76
N MET A 5 -8.33 8.28 15.58
CA MET A 5 -8.77 8.71 14.26
C MET A 5 -7.60 9.27 13.43
N TYR A 6 -6.71 10.07 14.04
CA TYR A 6 -5.53 10.63 13.35
C TYR A 6 -4.43 9.58 13.10
N LEU A 7 -4.36 8.53 13.91
CA LEU A 7 -3.39 7.47 13.70
C LEU A 7 -3.78 6.56 12.53
N ALA A 8 -5.06 6.56 12.14
CA ALA A 8 -5.55 5.72 11.04
C ALA A 8 -4.94 6.12 9.68
N ASP A 9 -4.65 7.40 9.47
CA ASP A 9 -4.13 7.94 8.22
C ASP A 9 -2.71 8.52 8.34
N VAL A 10 -2.01 8.28 9.45
CA VAL A 10 -0.66 8.83 9.72
C VAL A 10 0.34 8.53 8.59
N PHE A 11 0.22 7.38 7.94
CA PHE A 11 1.10 6.98 6.83
C PHE A 11 0.59 7.37 5.45
N THR A 12 -0.69 7.72 5.31
CA THR A 12 -1.33 7.98 4.01
C THR A 12 -1.61 9.47 3.79
N ALA A 13 -1.94 10.23 4.84
CA ALA A 13 -2.32 11.64 4.71
C ALA A 13 -1.21 12.54 4.14
N THR A 14 0.05 12.22 4.43
CA THR A 14 1.20 13.03 3.97
C THR A 14 1.34 13.04 2.46
N VAL A 15 0.97 11.95 1.76
CA VAL A 15 1.08 11.86 0.31
C VAL A 15 0.05 12.77 -0.39
N ASN A 16 -1.16 12.87 0.17
CA ASN A 16 -2.21 13.74 -0.35
C ASN A 16 -1.78 15.22 -0.29
N LEU A 17 -1.16 15.62 0.82
CA LEU A 17 -0.65 16.99 0.99
C LEU A 17 0.51 17.31 0.06
N ALA A 18 1.37 16.31 -0.22
CA ALA A 18 2.49 16.45 -1.13
C ALA A 18 2.09 16.41 -2.62
N GLY A 19 0.88 15.92 -2.94
CA GLY A 19 0.41 15.76 -4.32
C GLY A 19 1.19 14.71 -5.12
N LEU A 20 1.72 13.70 -4.44
CA LEU A 20 2.54 12.65 -5.04
C LEU A 20 1.71 11.41 -5.39
N PRO A 21 2.06 10.68 -6.46
CA PRO A 21 1.45 9.39 -6.75
C PRO A 21 1.88 8.33 -5.71
N ALA A 22 0.90 7.56 -5.22
CA ALA A 22 1.14 6.43 -4.33
C ALA A 22 0.21 5.26 -4.63
N ILE A 23 0.67 4.06 -4.33
CA ILE A 23 -0.07 2.81 -4.45
C ILE A 23 0.17 1.95 -3.20
N SER A 24 -0.87 1.23 -2.78
CA SER A 24 -0.78 0.21 -1.73
C SER A 24 -0.88 -1.17 -2.36
N VAL A 25 0.11 -2.01 -2.12
CA VAL A 25 0.17 -3.40 -2.64
C VAL A 25 0.18 -4.41 -1.47
N PRO A 26 -0.47 -5.58 -1.61
CA PRO A 26 -0.40 -6.62 -0.58
C PRO A 26 1.03 -7.13 -0.41
N CYS A 27 1.60 -7.09 0.79
CA CYS A 27 2.99 -7.48 1.03
C CYS A 27 3.16 -8.57 2.09
N GLY A 28 2.06 -9.11 2.61
CA GLY A 28 2.12 -10.15 3.62
C GLY A 28 0.86 -10.29 4.45
N PHE A 29 0.99 -11.11 5.49
CA PHE A 29 -0.04 -11.35 6.49
C PHE A 29 0.58 -11.28 7.88
N SER A 30 -0.17 -10.76 8.85
CA SER A 30 0.23 -10.81 10.25
C SER A 30 0.17 -12.24 10.79
N SER A 31 0.72 -12.47 11.99
CA SER A 31 0.59 -13.75 12.69
C SER A 31 -0.87 -14.16 12.96
N ALA A 32 -1.79 -13.19 12.99
CA ALA A 32 -3.24 -13.41 13.11
C ALA A 32 -3.93 -13.65 11.76
N GLY A 33 -3.18 -13.71 10.65
CA GLY A 33 -3.71 -13.92 9.30
C GLY A 33 -4.39 -12.70 8.67
N LEU A 34 -4.18 -11.50 9.22
CA LEU A 34 -4.71 -10.26 8.64
C LEU A 34 -3.80 -9.74 7.53
N PRO A 35 -4.35 -9.23 6.40
CA PRO A 35 -3.54 -8.72 5.30
C PRO A 35 -2.74 -7.48 5.72
N ILE A 36 -1.51 -7.39 5.23
CA ILE A 36 -0.62 -6.23 5.40
C ILE A 36 -0.38 -5.62 4.02
N GLY A 37 -0.56 -4.31 3.90
CA GLY A 37 -0.24 -3.53 2.72
C GLY A 37 1.07 -2.78 2.86
N MET A 38 1.80 -2.62 1.76
CA MET A 38 2.98 -1.78 1.63
C MET A 38 2.65 -0.59 0.73
N GLN A 39 2.97 0.62 1.19
CA GLN A 39 2.78 1.83 0.41
C GLN A 39 4.07 2.18 -0.34
N LEU A 40 3.95 2.34 -1.66
CA LEU A 40 4.99 2.85 -2.54
C LEU A 40 4.62 4.27 -2.97
N ILE A 41 5.58 5.18 -2.96
CA ILE A 41 5.40 6.59 -3.33
C ILE A 41 6.44 6.93 -4.40
N ALA A 42 6.01 7.52 -5.51
CA ALA A 42 6.90 7.98 -6.57
C ALA A 42 6.94 9.52 -6.65
N PRO A 43 7.93 10.10 -7.35
CA PRO A 43 7.91 11.53 -7.68
C PRO A 43 6.66 11.93 -8.49
N ALA A 44 6.34 13.21 -8.49
CA ALA A 44 5.23 13.74 -9.28
C ALA A 44 5.36 13.34 -10.76
N PHE A 45 4.28 12.85 -11.36
CA PHE A 45 4.19 12.39 -12.76
C PHE A 45 4.99 11.12 -13.11
N HIS A 46 5.35 10.30 -12.12
CA HIS A 46 6.05 9.02 -12.30
C HIS A 46 5.14 7.80 -12.06
N GLU A 47 3.85 7.88 -12.39
CA GLU A 47 2.88 6.80 -12.21
C GLU A 47 3.27 5.54 -13.00
N SER A 48 3.87 5.69 -14.18
CA SER A 48 4.30 4.54 -15.00
C SER A 48 5.34 3.69 -14.26
N SER A 49 6.39 4.31 -13.74
CA SER A 49 7.42 3.61 -12.96
C SER A 49 6.86 3.05 -11.64
N LEU A 50 5.93 3.77 -11.00
CA LEU A 50 5.27 3.28 -9.79
C LEU A 50 4.47 2.00 -10.06
N LEU A 51 3.73 1.96 -11.17
CA LEU A 51 2.96 0.80 -11.59
C LEU A 51 3.86 -0.36 -12.04
N GLU A 52 4.97 -0.08 -12.74
CA GLU A 52 5.95 -1.09 -13.13
C GLU A 52 6.56 -1.77 -11.90
N ILE A 53 7.00 -1.01 -10.89
CA ILE A 53 7.53 -1.57 -9.64
C ILE A 53 6.46 -2.38 -8.89
N ALA A 54 5.22 -1.89 -8.84
CA ALA A 54 4.13 -2.61 -8.19
C ALA A 54 3.84 -3.94 -8.92
N HIS A 55 3.85 -3.94 -10.24
CA HIS A 55 3.64 -5.12 -11.06
C HIS A 55 4.79 -6.13 -10.90
N ASP A 56 6.04 -5.68 -10.97
CA ASP A 56 7.22 -6.54 -10.75
C ASP A 56 7.18 -7.19 -9.36
N PHE A 57 6.72 -6.44 -8.34
CA PHE A 57 6.54 -6.98 -6.99
C PHE A 57 5.43 -8.04 -6.93
N GLU A 58 4.33 -7.86 -7.65
CA GLU A 58 3.27 -8.86 -7.78
C GLU A 58 3.72 -10.11 -8.54
N GLU A 59 4.56 -9.99 -9.58
CA GLU A 59 5.06 -11.14 -10.35
C GLU A 59 6.00 -12.03 -9.52
N VAL A 60 6.73 -11.46 -8.55
CA VAL A 60 7.66 -12.20 -7.70
C VAL A 60 7.08 -12.59 -6.33
N THR A 61 5.81 -12.29 -6.06
CA THR A 61 5.14 -12.62 -4.78
C THR A 61 3.72 -13.15 -4.97
N ASP A 62 3.26 -14.04 -4.09
CA ASP A 62 1.89 -14.60 -4.17
C ASP A 62 0.90 -13.92 -3.22
N PHE A 63 1.23 -12.75 -2.65
CA PHE A 63 0.39 -12.11 -1.62
C PHE A 63 -0.98 -11.67 -2.15
N SER A 64 -1.03 -11.22 -3.40
CA SER A 64 -2.26 -10.80 -4.09
C SER A 64 -3.22 -11.96 -4.39
N GLN A 65 -2.73 -13.21 -4.39
CA GLN A 65 -3.52 -14.39 -4.74
C GLN A 65 -4.36 -14.93 -3.57
N ARG A 66 -4.00 -14.60 -2.31
CA ARG A 66 -4.76 -15.02 -1.13
C ARG A 66 -6.01 -14.17 -0.94
N LYS A 67 -7.17 -14.83 -0.92
CA LYS A 67 -8.47 -14.20 -0.69
C LYS A 67 -9.02 -14.59 0.69
N PRO A 68 -9.73 -13.68 1.39
CA PRO A 68 -10.46 -14.05 2.59
C PRO A 68 -11.57 -15.06 2.24
N PRO A 69 -11.97 -15.94 3.18
CA PRO A 69 -13.16 -16.75 3.02
C PRO A 69 -14.40 -15.84 2.87
N LEU A 70 -15.28 -16.17 1.93
CA LEU A 70 -16.53 -15.46 1.65
C LEU A 70 -17.60 -15.72 2.73
#